data_AF-A0AAE1PBM8-F1
#
_entry.id   AF-A0AAE1PBM8-F1
#
_cell.length_a   1.000
_cell.length_b   1.000
_cell.length_c   1.000
_cell.angle_alpha   90.00
_cell.angle_beta   90.00
_cell.angle_gamma   90.00
#
_symmetry.space_group_name_H-M   'P 1'
#
loop_
_entity.id
_entity.type
_entity.pdbx_description
1 polymer ?
#
loop_
_entity_poly.entity_id
_entity_poly.type
_entity_poly.pdbx_seq_one_letter_code
_entity_poly.pdbx_strand_id
1 'polypeptide(L)'
;MPTTEEIKLMLDIQQKAFREGVEVIFQEVNNRLRQVESLNLELKLSLEFTQKEVEDTKRLNKVLQNEVNNLTKEISKKSEVEDKLEELKKRVDYQEDYSRRYNLRFDDLAEKNNETWEETQETVQQLLLDKLNIGTVKLERAHRVGPRPPPSGDARPRTVVVRFTNFNPRPLE
;
A
#
# COMPACT_ATOMS: atom_id res chain seq x y z
N MET A 1 88.55 57.92 -14.26
CA MET A 1 87.22 58.18 -13.66
C MET A 1 86.28 58.53 -14.78
N PRO A 2 85.02 58.07 -14.76
CA PRO A 2 84.04 58.44 -15.78
C PRO A 2 83.85 59.96 -15.80
N THR A 3 83.64 60.52 -16.99
CA THR A 3 83.40 61.96 -17.16
C THR A 3 81.97 62.31 -16.76
N THR A 4 81.72 63.56 -16.40
CA THR A 4 80.38 64.03 -15.99
C THR A 4 79.31 63.80 -17.08
N GLU A 5 79.70 63.81 -18.36
CA GLU A 5 78.81 63.53 -19.49
C GLU A 5 78.42 62.05 -19.57
N GLU A 6 79.36 61.14 -19.34
CA GLU A 6 79.09 59.69 -19.29
C GLU A 6 78.13 59.32 -18.14
N ILE A 7 78.27 59.98 -16.98
CA ILE A 7 77.37 59.78 -15.83
C ILE A 7 75.95 60.25 -16.15
N LYS A 8 75.79 61.41 -16.81
CA LYS A 8 74.47 61.92 -17.24
C LYS A 8 73.81 60.98 -18.24
N LEU A 9 74.57 60.49 -19.22
CA LEU A 9 74.05 59.55 -20.21
C LEU A 9 73.59 58.25 -19.56
N MET A 10 74.36 57.71 -18.60
CA MET A 10 73.94 56.54 -17.84
C MET A 10 72.66 56.80 -17.03
N LEU A 11 72.53 57.98 -16.42
CA LEU A 11 71.34 58.35 -15.66
C LEU A 11 70.09 58.41 -16.55
N ASP A 12 70.21 59.01 -17.74
CA ASP A 12 69.10 59.10 -18.71
C ASP A 12 68.68 57.71 -19.21
N ILE A 13 69.64 56.82 -19.50
CA ILE A 13 69.37 55.44 -19.89
C ILE A 13 68.64 54.70 -18.76
N GLN A 14 69.11 54.85 -17.52
CA GLN A 14 68.46 54.23 -16.35
C GLN A 14 67.04 54.78 -16.13
N GLN A 15 66.85 56.10 -16.23
CA GLN A 15 65.54 56.74 -16.09
C GLN A 15 64.56 56.26 -17.17
N LYS A 16 65.02 56.14 -18.41
CA LYS A 16 64.20 55.63 -19.52
C LYS A 16 63.82 54.15 -19.32
N ALA A 17 64.80 53.30 -18.99
CA ALA A 17 64.57 51.87 -18.74
C ALA A 17 63.63 51.65 -17.55
N PHE A 18 63.76 52.43 -16.48
CA PHE A 18 62.85 52.37 -15.34
C PHE A 18 61.42 52.78 -15.73
N ARG A 19 61.27 53.87 -16.49
CA ARG A 19 59.96 54.33 -16.96
C ARG A 19 59.26 53.29 -17.83
N GLU A 20 59.98 52.69 -18.76
CA GLU A 20 59.47 51.60 -19.62
C GLU A 20 59.07 50.38 -18.78
N GLY A 21 59.89 49.98 -17.80
CA GLY A 21 59.59 48.88 -16.90
C GLY A 21 58.33 49.11 -16.07
N VAL A 22 58.15 50.32 -15.52
CA VAL A 22 56.94 50.71 -14.79
C VAL A 22 55.72 50.68 -15.69
N GLU A 23 55.84 51.14 -16.94
CA GLU A 23 54.74 51.16 -17.90
C GLU A 23 54.27 49.75 -18.28
N VAL A 24 55.21 48.82 -18.51
CA VAL A 24 54.90 47.40 -18.75
C VAL A 24 54.20 46.77 -17.55
N ILE A 25 54.68 47.02 -16.33
CA ILE A 25 54.04 46.51 -15.11
C ILE A 25 52.61 47.06 -14.99
N PHE A 26 52.42 48.35 -15.26
CA PHE A 26 51.10 48.98 -15.20
C PHE A 26 50.13 48.39 -16.22
N GLN A 27 50.60 48.10 -17.44
CA GLN A 27 49.80 47.42 -18.46
C GLN A 27 49.40 46.01 -18.02
N GLU A 28 50.33 45.23 -17.48
CA GLU A 28 50.04 43.88 -16.99
C GLU A 28 49.05 43.88 -15.82
N VAL A 29 49.22 44.79 -14.86
CA VAL A 29 48.27 44.96 -13.75
C VAL A 29 46.88 45.30 -14.26
N ASN A 30 46.76 46.21 -15.24
CA ASN A 30 45.47 46.55 -15.84
C ASN A 30 44.83 45.38 -16.58
N ASN A 31 45.62 44.57 -17.28
CA ASN A 31 45.13 43.38 -17.96
C ASN A 31 44.56 42.36 -16.96
N ARG A 32 45.30 42.10 -15.88
CA ARG A 32 44.82 41.22 -14.79
C ARG A 32 43.59 41.77 -14.10
N LEU A 33 43.53 43.08 -13.88
CA LEU A 33 42.36 43.73 -13.28
C LEU A 33 41.12 43.49 -14.13
N ARG A 34 41.20 43.70 -15.45
CA ARG A 34 40.09 43.43 -16.38
C ARG A 34 39.68 41.96 -16.40
N GLN A 35 40.64 41.03 -16.34
CA GLN A 35 40.34 39.60 -16.26
C GLN A 35 39.58 39.25 -14.97
N VAL A 36 40.03 39.77 -13.83
CA VAL A 36 39.36 39.58 -12.54
C VAL A 36 37.95 40.17 -12.54
N GLU A 37 37.77 41.36 -13.12
CA GLU A 37 36.45 41.97 -13.29
C GLU A 37 35.51 41.10 -14.14
N SER A 38 36.01 40.56 -15.26
CA SER A 38 35.26 39.65 -16.13
C SER A 38 34.84 38.37 -15.40
N LEU A 39 35.78 37.71 -14.73
CA LEU A 39 35.50 36.47 -13.98
C LEU A 39 34.53 36.71 -12.83
N ASN A 40 34.63 37.84 -12.13
CA ASN A 40 33.68 38.20 -11.07
C ASN A 40 32.25 38.38 -11.62
N LEU A 41 32.11 38.96 -12.82
CA LEU A 41 30.81 39.11 -13.47
C LEU A 41 30.21 37.73 -13.82
N GLU A 42 31.01 36.86 -14.43
CA GLU A 42 30.58 35.50 -14.79
C GLU A 42 30.19 34.67 -13.56
N LEU A 43 31.00 34.73 -12.50
CA LEU A 43 30.71 34.07 -11.22
C LEU A 43 29.40 34.56 -10.61
N LYS A 44 29.14 35.86 -10.67
CA LYS A 44 27.89 36.43 -10.17
C LYS A 44 26.68 35.88 -10.94
N LEU A 45 26.76 35.81 -12.27
CA LEU A 45 25.68 35.28 -13.10
C LEU A 45 25.44 33.78 -12.82
N SER A 46 26.51 33.00 -12.70
CA SER A 46 26.41 31.57 -12.37
C SER A 46 25.82 31.35 -10.97
N LEU A 47 26.18 32.19 -10.00
CA LEU A 47 25.62 32.16 -8.66
C LEU A 47 24.12 32.45 -8.68
N GLU A 48 23.69 33.52 -9.37
CA GLU A 48 22.26 33.86 -9.48
C GLU A 48 21.45 32.72 -10.13
N PHE A 49 21.99 32.09 -11.17
CA PHE A 49 21.36 30.95 -11.82
C PHE A 49 21.19 29.76 -10.88
N THR A 50 22.29 29.32 -10.24
CA THR A 50 22.26 28.18 -9.31
C THR A 50 21.37 28.44 -8.09
N GLN A 51 21.31 29.69 -7.62
CA GLN A 51 20.46 30.08 -6.49
C GLN A 51 18.97 29.96 -6.83
N LYS A 52 18.60 30.30 -8.07
CA LYS A 52 17.25 30.08 -8.60
C LYS A 52 16.90 28.60 -8.67
N GLU A 53 17.79 27.75 -9.20
CA GLU A 53 17.56 26.30 -9.27
C GLU A 53 17.40 25.68 -7.87
N VAL A 54 18.18 26.16 -6.89
CA VAL A 54 18.05 25.73 -5.49
C VAL A 54 16.69 26.12 -4.91
N GLU A 55 16.18 27.31 -5.20
CA GLU A 55 14.86 27.73 -4.75
C GLU A 55 13.74 26.87 -5.37
N ASP A 56 13.80 26.63 -6.68
CA ASP A 56 12.81 25.80 -7.37
C ASP A 56 12.83 24.36 -6.84
N THR A 57 14.02 23.80 -6.61
CA THR A 57 14.18 22.48 -6.01
C THR A 57 13.60 22.43 -4.59
N LYS A 58 13.81 23.46 -3.77
CA LYS A 58 13.22 23.55 -2.43
C LYS A 58 11.69 23.61 -2.48
N ARG A 59 11.11 24.31 -3.46
CA ARG A 59 9.66 24.38 -3.66
C ARG A 59 9.09 23.01 -4.00
N LEU A 60 9.69 22.31 -4.97
CA LEU A 60 9.29 20.96 -5.35
C LEU A 60 9.40 19.97 -4.19
N ASN A 61 10.49 20.04 -3.41
CA ASN A 61 10.65 19.19 -2.23
C ASN A 61 9.54 19.39 -1.20
N LYS A 62 9.09 20.63 -0.96
CA LYS A 62 7.96 20.90 -0.06
C LYS A 62 6.65 20.29 -0.57
N VAL A 63 6.39 20.37 -1.88
CA VAL A 63 5.20 19.76 -2.48
C VAL A 63 5.24 18.23 -2.30
N LEU A 64 6.38 17.60 -2.63
CA LEU A 64 6.56 16.16 -2.47
C LEU A 64 6.43 15.72 -1.01
N GLN A 65 6.98 16.46 -0.05
CA GLN A 65 6.81 16.17 1.37
C GLN A 65 5.33 16.19 1.81
N ASN A 66 4.56 17.16 1.32
CA ASN A 66 3.12 17.22 1.62
C ASN A 66 2.36 16.05 1.01
N GLU A 67 2.69 15.66 -0.22
CA GLU A 67 2.07 14.51 -0.90
C GLU A 67 2.40 13.20 -0.18
N VAL A 68 3.66 12.98 0.19
CA VAL A 68 4.08 11.82 0.99
C VAL A 68 3.34 11.75 2.32
N ASN A 69 3.18 12.89 3.01
CA ASN A 69 2.45 12.95 4.27
C ASN A 69 0.96 12.61 4.10
N ASN A 70 0.34 13.05 2.99
CA ASN A 70 -1.05 12.72 2.69
C ASN A 70 -1.22 11.24 2.36
N LEU A 71 -0.37 10.69 1.49
CA LEU A 71 -0.39 9.27 1.14
C LEU A 71 -0.16 8.38 2.38
N THR A 72 0.75 8.77 3.27
CA THR A 72 0.99 8.05 4.53
C THR A 72 -0.28 7.98 5.40
N LYS A 73 -1.05 9.08 5.48
CA LYS A 73 -2.33 9.13 6.21
C LYS A 73 -3.42 8.28 5.55
N GLU A 74 -3.43 8.20 4.22
CA GLU A 74 -4.39 7.34 3.50
C GLU A 74 -4.07 5.85 3.71
N ILE A 75 -2.79 5.49 3.68
CA ILE A 75 -2.34 4.12 3.96
C ILE A 75 -2.71 3.70 5.38
N SER A 76 -2.51 4.58 6.38
CA SER A 76 -2.88 4.24 7.76
C SER A 76 -4.38 4.02 7.92
N LYS A 77 -5.21 4.87 7.31
CA LYS A 77 -6.68 4.68 7.29
C LYS A 77 -7.08 3.37 6.60
N LYS A 78 -6.43 3.01 5.51
CA LYS A 78 -6.71 1.75 4.81
C LYS A 78 -6.41 0.54 5.69
N SER A 79 -5.29 0.55 6.41
CA SER A 79 -4.95 -0.50 7.37
C SER A 79 -6.02 -0.67 8.44
N GLU A 80 -6.51 0.43 9.02
CA GLU A 80 -7.59 0.38 10.03
C GLU A 80 -8.90 -0.22 9.48
N VAL A 81 -9.21 0.03 8.20
CA VAL A 81 -10.38 -0.55 7.54
C VAL A 81 -10.21 -2.04 7.31
N GLU A 82 -9.01 -2.48 6.92
CA GLU A 82 -8.69 -3.91 6.75
C GLU A 82 -8.82 -4.69 8.06
N ASP A 83 -8.34 -4.12 9.18
CA ASP A 83 -8.49 -4.73 10.51
C ASP A 83 -9.96 -4.87 10.92
N LYS A 84 -10.75 -3.81 10.73
CA LYS A 84 -12.20 -3.83 11.00
C LYS A 84 -12.93 -4.84 10.12
N LEU A 85 -12.53 -4.97 8.86
CA LEU A 85 -13.12 -5.94 7.95
C LEU A 85 -12.85 -7.37 8.42
N GLU A 86 -11.63 -7.65 8.87
CA GLU A 86 -11.25 -8.96 9.42
C GLU A 86 -12.01 -9.29 10.71
N GLU A 87 -12.18 -8.31 11.61
CA GLU A 87 -13.02 -8.46 12.79
C GLU A 87 -14.48 -8.76 12.40
N LEU A 88 -15.02 -8.04 11.41
CA LEU A 88 -16.39 -8.23 10.95
C LEU A 88 -16.58 -9.63 10.35
N LYS A 89 -15.63 -10.12 9.55
CA LYS A 89 -15.65 -11.49 9.01
C LYS A 89 -15.72 -12.53 10.12
N LYS A 90 -14.81 -12.45 11.10
CA LYS A 90 -14.81 -13.35 12.26
C LYS A 90 -16.14 -13.34 13.00
N ARG A 91 -16.75 -12.16 13.15
CA ARG A 91 -18.06 -12.03 13.79
C ARG A 91 -19.18 -12.66 12.97
N VAL A 92 -19.15 -12.51 11.64
CA VAL A 92 -20.11 -13.16 10.74
C VAL A 92 -19.95 -14.67 10.79
N ASP A 93 -18.72 -15.19 10.69
CA ASP A 93 -18.44 -16.63 10.77
C ASP A 93 -18.95 -17.22 12.09
N TYR A 94 -18.64 -16.55 13.21
CA TYR A 94 -19.14 -16.95 14.53
C TYR A 94 -20.69 -16.96 14.58
N GLN A 95 -21.34 -15.95 14.00
CA GLN A 95 -22.80 -15.89 13.96
C GLN A 95 -23.40 -16.98 13.07
N GLU A 96 -22.79 -17.27 11.92
CA GLU A 96 -23.22 -18.36 11.04
C GLU A 96 -23.07 -19.71 11.74
N ASP A 97 -21.90 -19.98 12.33
CA ASP A 97 -21.63 -21.22 13.06
C ASP A 97 -22.58 -21.39 14.23
N TYR A 98 -22.80 -20.32 15.02
CA TYR A 98 -23.74 -20.35 16.13
C TYR A 98 -25.17 -20.62 15.66
N SER A 99 -25.59 -20.02 14.54
CA SER A 99 -26.93 -20.22 13.97
C SER A 99 -27.13 -21.62 13.41
N ARG A 100 -26.08 -22.23 12.86
CA ARG A 100 -26.11 -23.55 12.21
C ARG A 100 -25.69 -24.70 13.13
N ARG A 101 -25.28 -24.42 14.37
CA ARG A 101 -24.82 -25.43 15.34
C ARG A 101 -25.82 -26.56 15.60
N TYR A 102 -27.10 -26.26 15.46
CA TYR A 102 -28.19 -27.23 15.64
C TYR A 102 -28.64 -27.87 14.33
N ASN A 103 -27.97 -27.57 13.21
CA ASN A 103 -28.35 -28.05 11.90
C ASN A 103 -27.45 -29.21 11.49
N LEU A 104 -28.03 -30.35 11.13
CA LEU A 104 -27.33 -31.42 10.43
C LEU A 104 -27.79 -31.51 8.98
N ARG A 105 -26.86 -31.93 8.14
CA ARG A 105 -27.05 -32.13 6.72
C ARG A 105 -27.07 -33.63 6.43
N PHE A 106 -28.13 -34.11 5.79
CA PHE A 106 -28.24 -35.47 5.31
C PHE A 106 -28.30 -35.46 3.79
N ASP A 107 -27.27 -36.01 3.16
CA ASP A 107 -27.18 -36.17 1.71
C ASP A 107 -27.58 -37.59 1.31
N ASP A 108 -27.99 -37.77 0.06
CA ASP A 108 -28.35 -39.08 -0.53
C ASP A 108 -29.53 -39.82 0.14
N LEU A 109 -30.38 -39.10 0.88
CA LEU A 109 -31.68 -39.62 1.32
C LEU A 109 -32.64 -39.72 0.14
N ALA A 110 -33.17 -40.91 -0.16
CA ALA A 110 -34.14 -41.12 -1.23
C ALA A 110 -35.31 -40.13 -1.11
N GLU A 111 -35.66 -39.48 -2.23
CA GLU A 111 -36.79 -38.54 -2.30
C GLU A 111 -38.06 -39.25 -2.75
N LYS A 112 -39.18 -38.92 -2.12
CA LYS A 112 -40.51 -39.29 -2.60
C LYS A 112 -41.10 -38.15 -3.43
N ASN A 113 -41.88 -38.51 -4.45
CA ASN A 113 -42.62 -37.52 -5.23
C ASN A 113 -43.65 -36.82 -4.34
N ASN A 114 -43.61 -35.48 -4.31
CA ASN A 114 -44.46 -34.64 -3.46
C ASN A 114 -44.33 -34.90 -1.95
N GLU A 115 -43.12 -35.23 -1.47
CA GLU A 115 -42.82 -35.40 -0.05
C GLU A 115 -43.21 -34.15 0.78
N THR A 116 -43.99 -34.33 1.85
CA THR A 116 -44.31 -33.24 2.79
C THR A 116 -43.17 -33.05 3.81
N TRP A 117 -43.22 -31.94 4.56
CA TRP A 117 -42.24 -31.70 5.61
C TRP A 117 -42.34 -32.72 6.74
N GLU A 118 -43.55 -33.19 7.08
CA GLU A 118 -43.74 -34.24 8.09
C GLU A 118 -43.15 -35.58 7.63
N GLU A 119 -43.38 -35.98 6.38
CA GLU A 119 -42.82 -37.22 5.82
C GLU A 119 -41.29 -37.20 5.77
N THR A 120 -40.71 -36.03 5.47
CA THR A 120 -39.24 -35.83 5.52
C THR A 120 -38.74 -36.02 6.95
N GLN A 121 -39.48 -35.50 7.94
CA GLN A 121 -39.12 -35.60 9.35
C GLN A 121 -39.18 -37.04 9.86
N GLU A 122 -40.23 -37.79 9.50
CA GLU A 122 -40.35 -39.21 9.85
C GLU A 122 -39.22 -40.05 9.24
N THR A 123 -38.89 -39.80 7.96
CA THR A 123 -37.81 -40.50 7.27
C THR A 123 -36.46 -40.28 7.96
N VAL A 124 -36.18 -39.04 8.41
CA VAL A 124 -34.97 -38.73 9.19
C VAL A 124 -35.00 -39.44 10.55
N GLN A 125 -36.14 -39.47 11.25
CA GLN A 125 -36.25 -40.14 12.55
C GLN A 125 -36.04 -41.66 12.43
N GLN A 126 -36.61 -42.29 11.40
CA GLN A 126 -36.37 -43.70 11.09
C GLN A 126 -34.90 -43.96 10.78
N LEU A 127 -34.24 -43.10 9.99
CA LEU A 127 -32.81 -43.23 9.70
C LEU A 127 -31.96 -43.17 10.98
N LEU A 128 -32.25 -42.24 11.90
CA LEU A 128 -31.55 -42.09 13.17
C LEU A 128 -31.75 -43.32 14.08
N LEU A 129 -32.96 -43.88 14.09
CA LEU A 129 -33.25 -45.10 14.85
C LEU A 129 -32.55 -46.31 14.25
N ASP A 130 -32.69 -46.53 12.94
CA ASP A 130 -32.22 -47.73 12.26
C ASP A 130 -30.69 -47.80 12.16
N LYS A 131 -30.03 -46.66 11.92
CA LYS A 131 -28.57 -46.62 11.68
C LYS A 131 -27.76 -46.27 12.91
N LEU A 132 -28.31 -45.46 13.81
CA LEU A 132 -27.58 -44.95 14.97
C LEU A 132 -28.17 -45.41 16.30
N ASN A 133 -29.30 -46.12 16.29
CA ASN A 133 -30.02 -46.56 17.50
C ASN A 133 -30.34 -45.40 18.46
N ILE A 134 -30.54 -44.20 17.91
CA ILE A 134 -30.92 -43.01 18.67
C ILE A 134 -32.44 -43.01 18.72
N GLY A 135 -33.00 -43.01 19.95
CA GLY A 135 -34.45 -42.98 20.19
C GLY A 135 -35.12 -41.69 19.71
N THR A 136 -36.35 -41.43 20.17
CA THR A 136 -37.16 -40.30 19.69
C THR A 136 -36.49 -38.94 19.89
N VAL A 137 -35.90 -38.39 18.83
CA VAL A 137 -35.29 -37.06 18.84
C VAL A 137 -36.31 -35.99 18.48
N LYS A 138 -36.34 -34.91 19.27
CA LYS A 138 -37.16 -33.72 18.99
C LYS A 138 -36.51 -32.83 17.93
N LEU A 139 -37.08 -32.87 16.73
CA LEU A 139 -36.70 -32.01 15.61
C LEU A 139 -37.57 -30.74 15.62
N GLU A 140 -36.96 -29.59 15.37
CA GLU A 140 -37.69 -28.32 15.17
C GLU A 140 -38.20 -28.21 13.73
N ARG A 141 -37.36 -28.63 12.77
CA ARG A 141 -37.68 -28.61 11.35
C ARG A 141 -36.79 -29.60 10.59
N ALA A 142 -37.37 -30.32 9.63
CA ALA A 142 -36.63 -31.08 8.62
C ALA A 142 -37.18 -30.71 7.24
N HIS A 143 -36.31 -30.31 6.32
CA HIS A 143 -36.74 -29.95 4.97
C HIS A 143 -35.62 -30.14 3.93
N ARG A 144 -36.03 -30.42 2.69
CA ARG A 144 -35.12 -30.53 1.54
C ARG A 144 -34.68 -29.15 1.09
N VAL A 145 -33.39 -28.98 0.80
CA VAL A 145 -32.78 -27.72 0.35
C VAL A 145 -32.12 -27.93 -1.01
N GLY A 146 -32.31 -26.97 -1.92
CA GLY A 146 -31.74 -26.98 -3.27
C GLY A 146 -32.79 -27.16 -4.37
N PRO A 147 -32.39 -27.00 -5.63
CA PRO A 147 -33.27 -27.12 -6.79
C PRO A 147 -33.82 -28.55 -6.92
N ARG A 148 -35.09 -28.68 -7.31
CA ARG A 148 -35.69 -30.01 -7.54
C ARG A 148 -34.95 -30.73 -8.67
N PRO A 149 -34.66 -32.03 -8.49
CA PRO A 149 -34.03 -32.83 -9.53
C PRO A 149 -34.94 -32.89 -10.78
N PRO A 150 -34.37 -32.87 -12.00
CA PRO A 150 -35.13 -33.07 -13.22
C PRO A 150 -35.84 -34.43 -13.24
N PRO A 151 -36.95 -34.57 -13.99
CA PRO A 151 -37.73 -35.81 -14.05
C PRO A 151 -36.97 -37.00 -14.65
N SER A 152 -35.90 -36.75 -15.40
CA SER A 152 -34.96 -37.80 -15.83
C SER A 152 -34.22 -38.30 -14.59
N GLY A 153 -34.55 -39.51 -14.15
CA GLY A 153 -34.18 -40.10 -12.84
C GLY A 153 -32.70 -40.30 -12.53
N ASP A 154 -31.79 -39.63 -13.21
CA ASP A 154 -30.33 -39.65 -12.97
C ASP A 154 -29.86 -38.52 -12.02
N ALA A 155 -30.79 -37.74 -11.46
CA ALA A 155 -30.43 -36.61 -10.62
C ALA A 155 -30.31 -36.99 -9.13
N ARG A 156 -29.25 -36.49 -8.49
CA ARG A 156 -28.96 -36.75 -7.07
C ARG A 156 -30.09 -36.21 -6.19
N PRO A 157 -30.54 -36.96 -5.16
CA PRO A 157 -31.49 -36.46 -4.18
C PRO A 157 -30.99 -35.18 -3.51
N ARG A 158 -31.89 -34.23 -3.24
CA ARG A 158 -31.60 -33.01 -2.50
C ARG A 158 -31.26 -33.35 -1.07
N THR A 159 -30.32 -32.59 -0.57
CA THR A 159 -29.94 -32.52 0.82
C THR A 159 -31.14 -32.23 1.73
N VAL A 160 -31.28 -32.96 2.82
CA VAL A 160 -32.15 -32.59 3.94
C VAL A 160 -31.34 -31.78 4.94
N VAL A 161 -31.84 -30.61 5.33
CA VAL A 161 -31.34 -29.85 6.47
C VAL A 161 -32.31 -30.02 7.63
N VAL A 162 -31.78 -30.49 8.75
CA VAL A 162 -32.54 -30.81 9.96
C VAL A 162 -32.05 -29.95 11.10
N ARG A 163 -32.95 -29.22 11.74
CA ARG A 163 -32.68 -28.44 12.95
C ARG A 163 -33.15 -29.17 14.20
N PHE A 164 -32.25 -29.40 15.13
CA PHE A 164 -32.53 -30.04 16.42
C PHE A 164 -32.95 -28.98 17.45
N THR A 165 -33.90 -29.34 18.32
CA THR A 165 -34.36 -28.43 19.39
C THR A 165 -33.32 -28.25 20.50
N ASN A 166 -32.56 -29.30 20.82
CA ASN A 166 -31.58 -29.30 21.91
C ASN A 166 -30.21 -29.80 21.43
N PHE A 167 -29.16 -29.13 21.90
CA PHE A 167 -27.77 -29.56 21.78
C PHE A 167 -27.46 -30.21 23.10
N ASN A 168 -27.78 -31.50 23.24
CA ASN A 168 -27.34 -32.24 24.42
C ASN A 168 -26.10 -33.04 24.02
N PRO A 169 -24.88 -32.59 24.36
CA PRO A 169 -23.64 -33.30 24.03
C PRO A 169 -23.39 -34.52 24.95
N ARG A 170 -24.33 -34.85 25.83
CA ARG A 170 -24.20 -35.97 26.76
C ARG A 170 -25.29 -37.01 26.50
N PRO A 171 -24.92 -38.27 26.20
CA PRO A 171 -25.78 -39.39 26.57
C PRO A 171 -25.95 -39.28 28.09
N LEU A 172 -27.19 -39.18 28.54
CA LEU A 172 -27.50 -39.37 29.95
C LEU A 172 -27.28 -40.86 30.23
N GLU A 173 -26.12 -41.20 30.77
CA GLU A 173 -25.89 -42.42 31.56
C GLU A 173 -26.16 -42.13 33.04
#